data_AF-H0E992-F1
#
_entry.id   AF-H0E992-F1
#
_cell.length_a   1.000
_cell.length_b   1.000
_cell.length_c   1.000
_cell.angle_alpha   90.00
_cell.angle_beta   90.00
_cell.angle_gamma   90.00
#
_symmetry.space_group_name_H-M   'P 1'
#
loop_
_entity.id
_entity.type
_entity.pdbx_description
1 polymer ?
#
loop_
_entity_poly.entity_id
_entity_poly.type
_entity_poly.pdbx_seq_one_letter_code
_entity_poly.pdbx_strand_id
1 'polypeptide(L)'
;MAYLRRFLDVTKASLFFAGSVILVEGVAEQLLVPVIAERLGRPLAPNGVTVINIGGVAFPPFTDLFGPDKLPYRVVAVSDGDAQPSANELEGETAALSPRAESLRTRAGDNVAVKLAQRTLEWDLAAAGNGDVMLSALEQVKPIAGPRLRASLAGKTAVEHADEILKSVVTVKGRYAQELAELFADPYTAISVPDYLREAIEWVTESPASEQVG
;
A
#
# COMPACT_ATOMS: atom_id res chain seq x y z
N MET A 1 15.16 18.42 8.44
CA MET A 1 14.59 19.66 7.83
C MET A 1 14.93 19.83 6.35
N ALA A 2 16.19 19.67 5.91
CA ALA A 2 16.56 19.84 4.49
C ALA A 2 15.90 18.81 3.53
N TYR A 3 15.80 17.54 3.94
CA TYR A 3 15.15 16.49 3.14
C TYR A 3 13.66 16.76 2.91
N LEU A 4 12.90 17.06 3.97
CA LEU A 4 11.47 17.38 3.86
C LEU A 4 11.23 18.59 2.97
N ARG A 5 12.04 19.64 3.11
CA ARG A 5 11.95 20.83 2.25
C ARG A 5 12.22 20.47 0.78
N ARG A 6 13.27 19.69 0.49
CA ARG A 6 13.58 19.24 -0.87
C ARG A 6 12.50 18.33 -1.45
N PHE A 7 11.96 17.44 -0.64
CA PHE A 7 10.87 16.57 -1.05
C PHE A 7 9.61 17.39 -1.36
N LEU A 8 9.25 18.35 -0.50
CA LEU A 8 8.16 19.29 -0.79
C LEU A 8 8.46 20.13 -2.02
N ASP A 9 9.69 20.59 -2.23
CA ASP A 9 10.04 21.34 -3.43
C ASP A 9 9.79 20.53 -4.72
N VAL A 10 10.01 19.21 -4.68
CA VAL A 10 9.75 18.31 -5.82
C VAL A 10 8.27 17.92 -5.94
N THR A 11 7.55 17.77 -4.82
CA THR A 11 6.16 17.26 -4.79
C THR A 11 5.09 18.35 -4.61
N LYS A 12 5.50 19.61 -4.40
CA LYS A 12 4.63 20.78 -4.20
C LYS A 12 3.59 20.90 -5.29
N ALA A 13 4.01 20.84 -6.56
CA ALA A 13 3.09 20.97 -7.69
C ALA A 13 2.00 19.90 -7.62
N SER A 14 2.35 18.64 -7.36
CA SER A 14 1.40 17.54 -7.22
C SER A 14 0.47 17.73 -6.02
N LEU A 15 0.98 18.24 -4.88
CA LEU A 15 0.17 18.55 -3.70
C LEU A 15 -0.77 19.75 -3.91
N PHE A 16 -0.41 20.73 -4.73
CA PHE A 16 -1.22 21.92 -4.99
C PHE A 16 -2.48 21.63 -5.83
N PHE A 17 -2.46 20.58 -6.65
CA PHE A 17 -3.58 20.22 -7.51
C PHE A 17 -4.33 18.97 -7.04
N ALA A 18 -3.88 18.31 -5.97
CA ALA A 18 -4.54 17.15 -5.41
C ALA A 18 -5.78 17.55 -4.60
N GLY A 19 -6.91 16.88 -4.83
CA GLY A 19 -8.05 16.93 -3.91
C GLY A 19 -7.79 16.11 -2.63
N SER A 20 -7.10 14.99 -2.79
CA SER A 20 -6.68 14.10 -1.70
C SER A 20 -5.37 13.37 -2.03
N VAL A 21 -4.73 12.81 -1.00
CA VAL A 21 -3.38 12.24 -1.12
C VAL A 21 -3.31 10.86 -0.48
N ILE A 22 -2.71 9.90 -1.18
CA ILE A 22 -2.26 8.63 -0.60
C ILE A 22 -0.75 8.71 -0.41
N LEU A 23 -0.28 8.62 0.83
CA LEU A 23 1.13 8.48 1.16
C LEU A 23 1.49 7.00 1.24
N VAL A 24 2.54 6.59 0.53
CA VAL A 24 3.01 5.20 0.49
C VAL A 24 4.50 5.10 0.76
N GLU A 25 4.96 3.99 1.31
CA GLU A 25 6.37 3.81 1.69
C GLU A 25 7.32 3.54 0.52
N GLY A 26 6.84 2.81 -0.49
CA GLY A 26 7.68 2.21 -1.50
C GLY A 26 7.17 2.35 -2.92
N VAL A 27 8.01 1.89 -3.85
CA VAL A 27 7.69 1.86 -5.28
C VAL A 27 6.61 0.84 -5.61
N ALA A 28 6.47 -0.21 -4.80
CA ALA A 28 5.50 -1.26 -5.05
C ALA A 28 4.07 -0.73 -4.91
N GLU A 29 3.79 -0.06 -3.78
CA GLU A 29 2.51 0.60 -3.53
C GLU A 29 2.26 1.71 -4.56
N GLN A 30 3.29 2.48 -4.91
CA GLN A 30 3.18 3.56 -5.89
C GLN A 30 2.69 3.07 -7.26
N LEU A 31 3.08 1.85 -7.66
CA LEU A 31 2.65 1.23 -8.90
C LEU A 31 1.32 0.48 -8.77
N LEU A 32 1.11 -0.23 -7.67
CA LEU A 32 -0.03 -1.12 -7.50
C LEU A 32 -1.30 -0.39 -7.03
N VAL A 33 -1.20 0.61 -6.16
CA VAL A 33 -2.37 1.32 -5.62
C VAL A 33 -3.23 1.96 -6.71
N PRO A 34 -2.68 2.67 -7.72
CA PRO A 34 -3.49 3.21 -8.82
C PRO A 34 -4.24 2.11 -9.59
N VAL A 35 -3.57 1.00 -9.90
CA VAL A 35 -4.18 -0.11 -10.63
C VAL A 35 -5.28 -0.78 -9.79
N ILE A 36 -5.03 -1.01 -8.51
CA ILE A 36 -6.04 -1.56 -7.58
C ILE A 36 -7.26 -0.64 -7.51
N ALA A 37 -7.07 0.68 -7.51
CA ALA A 37 -8.15 1.65 -7.48
C ALA A 37 -9.01 1.62 -8.76
N GLU A 38 -8.39 1.49 -9.94
CA GLU A 38 -9.09 1.23 -11.21
C GLU A 38 -9.95 -0.04 -11.11
N ARG A 39 -9.38 -1.11 -10.55
CA ARG A 39 -10.06 -2.40 -10.38
C ARG A 39 -11.20 -2.38 -9.36
N LEU A 40 -11.19 -1.42 -8.44
CA LEU A 40 -12.30 -1.12 -7.53
C LEU A 40 -13.35 -0.15 -8.12
N GLY A 41 -13.17 0.30 -9.37
CA GLY A 41 -14.05 1.29 -9.99
C GLY A 41 -13.89 2.71 -9.42
N ARG A 42 -12.75 2.98 -8.77
CA ARG A 42 -12.43 4.25 -8.10
C ARG A 42 -11.12 4.83 -8.64
N PRO A 43 -11.05 5.16 -9.95
CA PRO A 43 -9.81 5.61 -10.58
C PRO A 43 -9.28 6.87 -9.89
N LEU A 44 -8.01 6.87 -9.49
CA LEU A 44 -7.45 7.93 -8.63
C LEU A 44 -7.42 9.29 -9.32
N ALA A 45 -6.94 9.36 -10.57
CA ALA A 45 -6.78 10.62 -11.28
C ALA A 45 -8.11 11.36 -11.54
N PRO A 46 -9.19 10.70 -12.03
CA PRO A 46 -10.51 11.33 -12.13
C PRO A 46 -11.09 11.80 -10.79
N ASN A 47 -10.72 11.16 -9.68
CA ASN A 47 -11.11 11.56 -8.33
C ASN A 47 -10.15 12.59 -7.70
N GLY A 48 -9.20 13.15 -8.47
CA GLY A 48 -8.26 14.15 -7.98
C GLY A 48 -7.27 13.63 -6.93
N VAL A 49 -7.06 12.32 -6.86
CA VAL A 49 -6.20 11.67 -5.87
C VAL A 49 -4.78 11.54 -6.39
N THR A 50 -3.79 11.98 -5.60
CA THR A 50 -2.36 11.80 -5.92
C THR A 50 -1.72 10.76 -5.00
N VAL A 51 -0.98 9.80 -5.57
CA VAL A 51 -0.12 8.87 -4.80
C VAL A 51 1.28 9.44 -4.67
N ILE A 52 1.76 9.57 -3.44
CA ILE A 52 3.09 10.11 -3.12
C ILE A 52 3.89 9.06 -2.36
N ASN A 53 4.96 8.59 -2.99
CA ASN A 53 5.94 7.72 -2.36
C ASN A 53 6.91 8.54 -1.51
N ILE A 54 6.97 8.26 -0.21
CA ILE A 54 7.83 8.96 0.76
C ILE A 54 9.18 8.27 1.00
N GLY A 55 9.46 7.16 0.29
CA GLY A 55 10.78 6.53 0.20
C GLY A 55 11.29 5.93 1.52
N GLY A 56 10.41 5.30 2.30
CA GLY A 56 10.74 4.70 3.59
C GLY A 56 11.19 5.70 4.68
N VAL A 57 11.05 7.00 4.43
CA VAL A 57 11.29 8.03 5.43
C VAL A 57 10.11 8.04 6.39
N ALA A 58 10.41 8.14 7.68
CA ALA A 58 9.38 8.17 8.72
C ALA A 58 8.28 9.16 8.33
N PHE A 59 7.03 8.71 8.23
CA PHE A 59 5.83 9.52 7.99
C PHE A 59 5.59 10.73 8.94
N PRO A 60 6.13 10.79 10.18
CA PRO A 60 5.88 11.89 11.11
C PRO A 60 6.08 13.32 10.57
N PRO A 61 7.17 13.67 9.84
CA PRO A 61 7.34 15.01 9.30
C PRO A 61 6.37 15.34 8.16
N PHE A 62 5.77 14.33 7.52
CA PHE A 62 4.84 14.48 6.40
C PHE A 62 3.41 14.67 6.91
N THR A 63 3.00 13.84 7.88
CA THR A 63 1.73 13.98 8.59
C THR A 63 1.67 15.30 9.38
N ASP A 64 2.82 15.82 9.84
CA ASP A 64 2.92 17.18 10.40
C ASP A 64 2.60 18.31 9.40
N LEU A 65 2.35 18.04 8.11
CA LEU A 65 1.88 19.03 7.14
C LEU A 65 0.36 19.02 6.95
N PHE A 66 -0.32 18.04 7.53
CA PHE A 66 -1.76 17.84 7.38
C PHE A 66 -2.45 17.96 8.74
N GLY A 67 -3.69 18.45 8.74
CA GLY A 67 -4.45 18.77 9.95
C GLY A 67 -5.28 20.04 9.79
N PRO A 68 -6.19 20.32 10.74
CA PRO A 68 -7.18 21.40 10.62
C PRO A 68 -6.55 22.80 10.44
N ASP A 69 -5.38 23.06 11.02
CA ASP A 69 -4.66 24.33 10.89
C ASP A 69 -3.59 24.34 9.77
N LYS A 70 -3.59 23.32 8.90
CA LYS A 70 -2.55 23.09 7.88
C LYS A 70 -3.16 22.96 6.49
N LEU A 71 -2.71 22.01 5.67
CA LEU A 71 -3.28 21.80 4.34
C LEU A 71 -4.64 21.07 4.45
N PRO A 72 -5.73 21.58 3.83
CA PRO A 72 -7.08 21.05 3.97
C PRO A 72 -7.34 19.81 3.08
N TYR A 73 -6.33 18.97 2.86
CA TYR A 73 -6.45 17.77 2.02
C TYR A 73 -6.86 16.57 2.87
N ARG A 74 -7.75 15.71 2.35
CA ARG A 74 -7.91 14.35 2.89
C ARG A 74 -6.64 13.57 2.55
N VAL A 75 -6.00 13.02 3.57
CA VAL A 75 -4.78 12.22 3.41
C VAL A 75 -4.99 10.85 4.02
N VAL A 76 -4.49 9.81 3.35
CA VAL A 76 -4.31 8.49 3.95
C VAL A 76 -2.84 8.08 3.88
N ALA A 77 -2.30 7.61 4.99
CA ALA A 77 -1.01 6.92 5.02
C ALA A 77 -1.23 5.41 4.94
N VAL A 78 -0.64 4.78 3.94
CA VAL A 78 -0.60 3.33 3.76
C VAL A 78 0.80 2.85 4.09
N SER A 79 0.92 2.00 5.10
CA SER A 79 2.21 1.63 5.72
C SER A 79 2.22 0.16 6.13
N ASP A 80 3.41 -0.42 6.22
CA ASP A 80 3.58 -1.79 6.68
C ASP A 80 3.16 -1.92 8.15
N GLY A 81 2.51 -3.05 8.50
CA GLY A 81 2.10 -3.32 9.88
C GLY A 81 3.27 -3.62 10.80
N ASP A 82 4.34 -4.20 10.24
CA ASP A 82 5.55 -4.68 10.93
C ASP A 82 5.26 -5.24 12.34
N ALA A 83 4.26 -6.12 12.40
CA ALA A 83 4.11 -7.09 13.47
C ALA A 83 5.25 -8.11 13.33
N GLN A 84 6.44 -7.79 13.87
CA GLN A 84 7.46 -8.81 14.00
C GLN A 84 7.03 -9.81 15.06
N PRO A 85 6.99 -11.11 14.74
CA PRO A 85 6.78 -12.12 15.75
C PRO A 85 7.99 -12.15 16.67
N SER A 86 7.85 -11.55 17.86
CA SER A 86 8.85 -11.73 18.90
C SER A 86 8.86 -13.20 19.31
N ALA A 87 10.01 -13.75 19.68
CA ALA A 87 10.17 -15.19 19.98
C ALA A 87 9.29 -15.73 21.14
N ASN A 88 8.41 -14.92 21.73
CA ASN A 88 7.47 -15.27 22.79
C ASN A 88 6.03 -15.58 22.31
N GLU A 89 5.77 -15.65 21.00
CA GLU A 89 4.44 -15.90 20.43
C GLU A 89 3.92 -17.35 20.55
N LEU A 90 3.96 -17.94 21.74
CA LEU A 90 3.25 -19.19 22.03
C LEU A 90 1.89 -18.97 22.71
N GLU A 91 1.48 -17.74 23.01
CA GLU A 91 0.21 -17.48 23.69
C GLU A 91 -0.53 -16.28 23.08
N GLY A 92 -1.36 -16.55 22.05
CA GLY A 92 -2.67 -15.90 21.83
C GLY A 92 -2.82 -14.37 21.76
N GLU A 93 -1.76 -13.57 21.79
CA GLU A 93 -1.85 -12.10 21.76
C GLU A 93 -1.64 -11.53 20.35
N THR A 94 -2.47 -10.55 19.98
CA THR A 94 -2.36 -9.79 18.72
C THR A 94 -0.97 -9.16 18.62
N ALA A 95 -0.27 -9.43 17.52
CA ALA A 95 1.09 -8.96 17.32
C ALA A 95 1.21 -7.43 17.51
N ALA A 96 2.21 -7.01 18.29
CA ALA A 96 2.44 -5.61 18.62
C ALA A 96 2.88 -4.83 17.36
N LEU A 97 2.26 -3.67 17.14
CA LEU A 97 2.60 -2.76 16.05
C LEU A 97 4.03 -2.23 16.20
N SER A 98 4.70 -1.94 15.09
CA SER A 98 5.99 -1.26 15.15
C SER A 98 5.85 0.15 15.77
N PRO A 99 6.89 0.70 16.43
CA PRO A 99 6.86 2.07 16.95
C PRO A 99 6.53 3.14 15.89
N ARG A 100 6.82 2.84 14.61
CA ARG A 100 6.49 3.70 13.47
C ARG A 100 4.99 3.66 13.18
N ALA A 101 4.40 2.47 13.13
CA ALA A 101 2.98 2.26 12.94
C ALA A 101 2.16 2.88 14.09
N GLU A 102 2.62 2.73 15.35
CA GLU A 102 2.00 3.40 16.51
C GLU A 102 2.08 4.92 16.38
N SER A 103 3.25 5.48 16.06
CA SER A 103 3.41 6.93 15.88
C SER A 103 2.51 7.47 14.77
N LEU A 104 2.34 6.73 13.68
CA LEU A 104 1.40 7.06 12.61
C LEU A 104 -0.04 7.09 13.12
N ARG A 105 -0.48 6.02 13.79
CA ARG A 105 -1.87 5.90 14.27
C ARG A 105 -2.27 7.05 15.19
N THR A 106 -1.36 7.54 16.04
CA THR A 106 -1.64 8.70 16.93
C THR A 106 -1.96 10.00 16.18
N ARG A 107 -1.72 10.04 14.87
CA ARG A 107 -1.93 11.23 14.02
C ARG A 107 -3.19 11.14 13.18
N ALA A 108 -3.96 10.06 13.32
CA ALA A 108 -5.27 9.95 12.69
C ALA A 108 -6.22 11.02 13.26
N GLY A 109 -7.02 11.61 12.39
CA GLY A 109 -7.98 12.67 12.71
C GLY A 109 -8.91 12.91 11.52
N ASP A 110 -9.70 13.98 11.56
CA ASP A 110 -10.78 14.21 10.59
C ASP A 110 -10.32 14.20 9.12
N ASN A 111 -9.13 14.74 8.83
CA ASN A 111 -8.56 14.81 7.49
C ASN A 111 -7.41 13.81 7.25
N VAL A 112 -7.05 13.00 8.25
CA VAL A 112 -5.89 12.09 8.18
C VAL A 112 -6.31 10.68 8.60
N ALA A 113 -6.26 9.75 7.67
CA ALA A 113 -6.41 8.33 7.93
C ALA A 113 -5.06 7.61 7.92
N VAL A 114 -4.96 6.53 8.69
CA VAL A 114 -3.82 5.61 8.67
C VAL A 114 -4.37 4.21 8.46
N LYS A 115 -3.87 3.53 7.43
CA LYS A 115 -4.25 2.17 7.05
C LYS A 115 -3.00 1.32 7.01
N LEU A 116 -2.95 0.29 7.85
CA LEU A 116 -1.78 -0.55 8.05
C LEU A 116 -2.01 -1.92 7.42
N ALA A 117 -1.02 -2.41 6.71
CA ALA A 117 -0.95 -3.81 6.29
C ALA A 117 -0.92 -4.73 7.53
N GLN A 118 -1.32 -5.98 7.37
CA GLN A 118 -1.11 -7.01 8.39
C GLN A 118 0.39 -7.31 8.53
N ARG A 119 1.09 -7.47 7.40
CA ARG A 119 2.56 -7.61 7.38
C ARG A 119 3.19 -6.60 6.44
N THR A 120 2.98 -6.78 5.15
CA THR A 120 3.53 -5.94 4.07
C THR A 120 2.71 -6.15 2.82
N LEU A 121 2.77 -5.21 1.87
CA LEU A 121 1.95 -5.23 0.66
C LEU A 121 1.98 -6.59 -0.06
N GLU A 122 3.17 -7.15 -0.32
CA GLU A 122 3.26 -8.39 -1.10
C GLU A 122 2.71 -9.59 -0.34
N TRP A 123 2.91 -9.64 0.97
CA TRP A 123 2.38 -10.73 1.78
C TRP A 123 0.86 -10.67 1.86
N ASP A 124 0.31 -9.49 2.15
CA ASP A 124 -1.14 -9.29 2.30
C ASP A 124 -1.89 -9.57 1.01
N LEU A 125 -1.33 -9.17 -0.15
CA LEU A 125 -1.90 -9.51 -1.46
C LEU A 125 -1.91 -11.04 -1.69
N ALA A 126 -0.83 -11.74 -1.39
CA ALA A 126 -0.78 -13.19 -1.57
C ALA A 126 -1.75 -13.90 -0.62
N ALA A 127 -1.79 -13.48 0.65
CA ALA A 127 -2.68 -14.02 1.69
C ALA A 127 -4.16 -13.78 1.35
N ALA A 128 -4.49 -12.68 0.68
CA ALA A 128 -5.84 -12.39 0.18
C ALA A 128 -6.28 -13.30 -0.98
N GLY A 129 -5.41 -14.17 -1.49
CA GLY A 129 -5.72 -15.14 -2.54
C GLY A 129 -5.16 -14.79 -3.92
N ASN A 130 -4.27 -13.81 -4.03
CA ASN A 130 -3.64 -13.44 -5.32
C ASN A 130 -2.39 -14.27 -5.66
N GLY A 131 -2.13 -15.37 -4.94
CA GLY A 131 -0.89 -16.16 -5.06
C GLY A 131 -0.55 -16.57 -6.51
N ASP A 132 -1.52 -17.07 -7.27
CA ASP A 132 -1.27 -17.55 -8.64
C ASP A 132 -0.85 -16.44 -9.62
N VAL A 133 -1.53 -15.29 -9.59
CA VAL A 133 -1.15 -14.13 -10.42
C VAL A 133 0.18 -13.53 -9.97
N MET A 134 0.43 -13.52 -8.66
CA MET A 134 1.70 -13.09 -8.08
C MET A 134 2.86 -14.00 -8.48
N LEU A 135 2.63 -15.31 -8.61
CA LEU A 135 3.59 -16.26 -9.15
C LEU A 135 3.82 -16.03 -10.65
N SER A 136 2.77 -15.70 -11.42
CA SER A 136 2.92 -15.34 -12.84
C SER A 136 3.82 -14.11 -13.03
N ALA A 137 3.67 -13.07 -12.20
CA ALA A 137 4.59 -11.92 -12.19
C ALA A 137 6.02 -12.35 -11.80
N LEU A 138 6.15 -13.24 -10.81
CA LEU A 138 7.45 -13.73 -10.33
C LEU A 138 8.20 -14.49 -11.42
N GLU A 139 7.49 -15.25 -12.26
CA GLU A 139 8.05 -16.01 -13.38
C GLU A 139 8.67 -15.09 -14.43
N GLN A 140 8.13 -13.89 -14.66
CA GLN A 140 8.71 -12.90 -15.57
C GLN A 140 10.03 -12.32 -15.04
N VAL A 141 10.14 -12.14 -13.71
CA VAL A 141 11.36 -11.60 -13.08
C VAL A 141 12.40 -12.66 -12.74
N LYS A 142 11.96 -13.89 -12.45
CA LYS A 142 12.78 -15.03 -12.05
C LYS A 142 12.38 -16.27 -12.87
N PRO A 143 12.78 -16.37 -14.14
CA PRO A 143 12.30 -17.42 -15.06
C PRO A 143 12.68 -18.86 -14.66
N ILE A 144 13.69 -19.03 -13.80
CA ILE A 144 14.08 -20.35 -13.28
C ILE A 144 13.47 -20.60 -11.90
N ALA A 145 13.54 -19.62 -10.99
CA ALA A 145 13.10 -19.81 -9.61
C ALA A 145 11.57 -19.69 -9.44
N GLY A 146 10.91 -18.84 -10.23
CA GLY A 146 9.45 -18.66 -10.22
C GLY A 146 8.68 -19.94 -10.49
N PRO A 147 8.92 -20.66 -11.60
CA PRO A 147 8.20 -21.90 -11.89
C PRO A 147 8.48 -23.00 -10.85
N ARG A 148 9.71 -23.05 -10.33
CA ARG A 148 10.08 -23.99 -9.24
C ARG A 148 9.31 -23.68 -7.95
N LEU A 149 9.15 -22.40 -7.63
CA LEU A 149 8.36 -21.99 -6.47
C LEU A 149 6.88 -22.31 -6.67
N ARG A 150 6.30 -22.02 -7.84
CA ARG A 150 4.91 -22.40 -8.15
C ARG A 150 4.68 -23.90 -7.93
N ALA A 151 5.57 -24.74 -8.45
CA ALA A 151 5.49 -26.18 -8.27
C ALA A 151 5.57 -26.60 -6.78
N SER A 152 6.41 -25.94 -5.98
CA SER A 152 6.55 -26.26 -4.55
C SER A 152 5.40 -25.74 -3.68
N LEU A 153 4.57 -24.85 -4.21
CA LEU A 153 3.40 -24.26 -3.55
C LEU A 153 2.08 -24.94 -3.94
N ALA A 154 2.10 -25.92 -4.85
CA ALA A 154 0.91 -26.66 -5.24
C ALA A 154 0.24 -27.33 -4.02
N GLY A 155 -1.05 -27.06 -3.82
CA GLY A 155 -1.84 -27.60 -2.71
C GLY A 155 -1.59 -26.95 -1.34
N LYS A 156 -0.73 -25.92 -1.26
CA LYS A 156 -0.50 -25.15 -0.04
C LYS A 156 -1.54 -24.05 0.16
N THR A 157 -1.63 -23.56 1.39
CA THR A 157 -2.54 -22.47 1.78
C THR A 157 -2.08 -21.10 1.25
N ALA A 158 -2.99 -20.12 1.21
CA ALA A 158 -2.67 -18.76 0.80
C ALA A 158 -1.61 -18.09 1.71
N VAL A 159 -1.61 -18.42 3.01
CA VAL A 159 -0.59 -17.95 3.97
C VAL A 159 0.79 -18.52 3.65
N GLU A 160 0.88 -19.81 3.34
CA GLU A 160 2.14 -20.43 2.92
C GLU A 160 2.63 -19.88 1.57
N HIS A 161 1.72 -19.56 0.64
CA HIS A 161 2.07 -18.85 -0.58
C HIS A 161 2.66 -17.48 -0.26
N ALA A 162 2.00 -16.71 0.61
CA ALA A 162 2.45 -15.38 1.01
C ALA A 162 3.85 -15.39 1.63
N ASP A 163 4.13 -16.34 2.53
CA ASP A 163 5.45 -16.48 3.16
C ASP A 163 6.56 -16.74 2.13
N GLU A 164 6.35 -17.65 1.18
CA GLU A 164 7.40 -18.02 0.21
C GLU A 164 7.54 -17.01 -0.95
N ILE A 165 6.43 -16.41 -1.39
CA ILE A 165 6.46 -15.32 -2.39
C ILE A 165 7.22 -14.13 -1.81
N LEU A 166 6.93 -13.72 -0.58
CA LEU A 166 7.62 -12.61 0.06
C LEU A 166 9.15 -12.82 0.08
N LYS A 167 9.62 -13.99 0.54
CA LYS A 167 11.05 -14.36 0.55
C LYS A 167 11.68 -14.23 -0.85
N SER A 168 10.92 -14.55 -1.88
CA SER A 168 11.39 -14.52 -3.27
C SER A 168 11.35 -13.12 -3.89
N VAL A 169 10.47 -12.23 -3.44
CA VAL A 169 10.26 -10.91 -4.04
C VAL A 169 11.24 -9.84 -3.51
N VAL A 170 11.71 -9.96 -2.26
CA VAL A 170 12.56 -8.95 -1.59
C VAL A 170 13.73 -8.45 -2.46
N THR A 171 14.38 -9.33 -3.24
CA THR A 171 15.54 -8.97 -4.06
C THR A 171 15.20 -8.32 -5.41
N VAL A 172 13.92 -8.28 -5.79
CA VAL A 172 13.44 -7.85 -7.12
C VAL A 172 12.21 -6.94 -7.06
N LYS A 173 11.89 -6.37 -5.88
CA LYS A 173 10.64 -5.62 -5.60
C LYS A 173 10.21 -4.66 -6.72
N GLY A 174 11.12 -3.81 -7.21
CA GLY A 174 10.80 -2.81 -8.24
C GLY A 174 10.29 -3.42 -9.55
N ARG A 175 11.08 -4.33 -10.16
CA ARG A 175 10.67 -5.00 -11.40
C ARG A 175 9.45 -5.90 -11.16
N TYR A 176 9.41 -6.59 -10.02
CA TYR A 176 8.28 -7.45 -9.66
C TYR A 176 6.97 -6.65 -9.58
N ALA A 177 6.98 -5.49 -8.95
CA ALA A 177 5.81 -4.63 -8.84
C ALA A 177 5.32 -4.12 -10.20
N GLN A 178 6.23 -3.88 -11.16
CA GLN A 178 5.86 -3.51 -12.54
C GLN A 178 5.11 -4.66 -13.22
N GLU A 179 5.67 -5.87 -13.22
CA GLU A 179 5.04 -7.04 -13.84
C GLU A 179 3.70 -7.36 -13.17
N LEU A 180 3.60 -7.22 -11.84
CA LEU A 180 2.35 -7.43 -11.13
C LEU A 180 1.30 -6.36 -11.44
N ALA A 181 1.70 -5.09 -11.55
CA ALA A 181 0.82 -4.00 -11.92
C ALA A 181 0.26 -4.18 -13.34
N GLU A 182 1.07 -4.67 -14.28
CA GLU A 182 0.61 -5.00 -15.63
C GLU A 182 -0.44 -6.11 -15.62
N LEU A 183 -0.21 -7.20 -14.86
CA LEU A 183 -1.19 -8.28 -14.72
C LEU A 183 -2.48 -7.82 -14.03
N PHE A 184 -2.38 -6.94 -13.03
CA PHE A 184 -3.55 -6.40 -12.33
C PHE A 184 -4.34 -5.41 -13.18
N ALA A 185 -3.71 -4.74 -14.15
CA ALA A 185 -4.38 -3.83 -15.08
C ALA A 185 -5.27 -4.57 -16.08
N ASP A 186 -5.02 -5.86 -16.32
CA ASP A 186 -5.89 -6.69 -17.15
C ASP A 186 -7.26 -6.89 -16.46
N PRO A 187 -8.38 -6.44 -17.07
CA PRO A 187 -9.72 -6.59 -16.50
C PRO A 187 -10.16 -8.04 -16.30
N TYR A 188 -9.55 -9.01 -17.01
CA TYR A 188 -9.85 -10.43 -16.89
C TYR A 188 -9.09 -11.12 -15.74
N THR A 189 -8.06 -10.49 -15.18
CA THR A 189 -7.33 -11.01 -14.02
C THR A 189 -8.18 -10.83 -12.77
N ALA A 190 -8.70 -11.90 -12.16
CA ALA A 190 -9.38 -11.78 -10.87
C ALA A 190 -8.40 -11.29 -9.78
N ILE A 191 -8.79 -10.28 -9.01
CA ILE A 191 -8.01 -9.77 -7.88
C ILE A 191 -8.84 -9.75 -6.59
N SER A 192 -8.20 -10.09 -5.48
CA SER A 192 -8.73 -9.94 -4.14
C SER A 192 -7.99 -8.79 -3.45
N VAL A 193 -8.69 -7.72 -3.11
CA VAL A 193 -8.06 -6.50 -2.55
C VAL A 193 -8.12 -6.54 -1.03
N PRO A 194 -6.96 -6.51 -0.32
CA PRO A 194 -6.90 -6.38 1.14
C PRO A 194 -7.68 -5.17 1.66
N ASP A 195 -8.33 -5.32 2.81
CA ASP A 195 -9.25 -4.31 3.34
C ASP A 195 -8.56 -2.97 3.60
N TYR A 196 -7.33 -2.96 4.10
CA TYR A 196 -6.60 -1.70 4.36
C TYR A 196 -6.38 -0.87 3.08
N LEU A 197 -6.19 -1.51 1.92
CA LEU A 197 -6.07 -0.83 0.62
C LEU A 197 -7.42 -0.35 0.13
N ARG A 198 -8.45 -1.19 0.25
CA ARG A 198 -9.83 -0.82 -0.11
C ARG A 198 -10.28 0.40 0.67
N GLU A 199 -10.16 0.35 1.99
CA GLU A 199 -10.53 1.44 2.89
C GLU A 199 -9.69 2.70 2.64
N ALA A 200 -8.40 2.56 2.30
CA ALA A 200 -7.55 3.70 1.94
C ALA A 200 -8.04 4.38 0.67
N ILE A 201 -8.37 3.61 -0.37
CA ILE A 201 -8.86 4.10 -1.66
C ILE A 201 -10.24 4.73 -1.49
N GLU A 202 -11.14 4.09 -0.74
CA GLU A 202 -12.46 4.63 -0.43
C GLU A 202 -12.36 5.96 0.32
N TRP A 203 -11.53 6.04 1.37
CA TRP A 203 -11.31 7.26 2.13
C TRP A 203 -10.94 8.48 1.28
N VAL A 204 -10.04 8.30 0.31
CA VAL A 204 -9.55 9.42 -0.52
C VAL A 204 -10.42 9.71 -1.75
N THR A 205 -11.33 8.80 -2.12
CA THR A 205 -12.24 8.96 -3.27
C THR A 205 -13.67 9.26 -2.87
N GLU A 206 -14.02 9.15 -1.59
CA GLU A 206 -15.28 9.67 -1.07
C GLU A 206 -15.33 11.19 -1.17
N SER A 207 -16.38 11.71 -1.78
CA SER A 207 -16.70 13.14 -1.74
C SER A 207 -16.85 13.59 -0.28
N PRO A 208 -16.22 14.70 0.14
CA PRO A 208 -16.51 15.27 1.44
C PRO A 208 -18.01 15.58 1.53
N ALA A 209 -18.61 15.36 2.71
CA ALA A 209 -20.06 15.52 2.95
C ALA A 209 -20.58 16.97 2.85
N SER A 210 -19.92 17.83 2.08
CA SER A 210 -20.20 19.27 1.96
C SER A 210 -20.13 19.75 0.51
N GLU A 211 -20.84 19.06 -0.39
CA GLU A 211 -21.38 19.62 -1.63
C GLU A 211 -22.85 19.21 -1.80
N GLN A 212 -23.65 19.46 -0.75
CA GLN A 212 -25.06 19.80 -0.91
C GLN A 212 -25.24 21.22 -0.40
N VAL A 213 -24.90 22.19 -1.24
CA VAL A 213 -25.29 23.58 -1.03
C VAL A 213 -25.93 24.06 -2.32
N GLY A 214 -27.25 24.25 -2.25
CA GLY A 214 -28.02 25.20 -3.07
C GLY A 214 -28.37 24.79 -4.48
#